data_AF-A0A1Y1S4R6-F1
#
_entry.id   AF-A0A1Y1S4R6-F1
#
_cell.length_a   1.000
_cell.length_b   1.000
_cell.length_c   1.000
_cell.angle_alpha   90.00
_cell.angle_beta   90.00
_cell.angle_gamma   90.00
#
_symmetry.space_group_name_H-M   'P 1'
#
loop_
_entity.id
_entity.type
_entity.pdbx_description
1 polymer ?
#
loop_
_entity_poly.entity_id
_entity_poly.type
_entity_poly.pdbx_seq_one_letter_code
_entity_poly.pdbx_strand_id
1 'polypeptide(L)'
;MTNAKSDPQHKPLPVNRYVIFRTNNAFYEGRIVDVLFDGQKTLYSVISFATFEYFRVTDCELVTQSSLESKRKYRPSSDCGNFNVVRMPNVLKNRLRADKDSCMVSYYNSTSRKHPVKISVRRIIQEFMQFFQQNSLCYDSNEAQEIMNGFHQLFNTFLPMTLLYEQEKRFLMEKDNLAMKEDYTGDFGPIHLLRMLYFVQRYNAKFNPRECVQLVTSDYTVYLIDFLNYKYQDYFM
;
A
#
# COMPACT_ATOMS: atom_id res chain seq x y z
N MET A 1 -48.58 27.66 -3.05
CA MET A 1 -47.99 26.35 -3.40
C MET A 1 -46.47 26.54 -3.44
N THR A 2 -45.79 26.19 -2.35
CA THR A 2 -44.34 26.29 -2.23
C THR A 2 -43.71 25.04 -2.82
N ASN A 3 -42.94 25.21 -3.89
CA ASN A 3 -42.09 24.16 -4.45
C ASN A 3 -41.05 23.78 -3.40
N ALA A 4 -41.25 22.63 -2.76
CA ALA A 4 -40.21 21.97 -1.99
C ALA A 4 -39.08 21.62 -2.97
N LYS A 5 -37.96 22.33 -2.86
CA LYS A 5 -36.69 21.89 -3.44
C LYS A 5 -36.40 20.52 -2.83
N SER A 6 -36.46 19.47 -3.63
CA SER A 6 -35.94 18.16 -3.26
C SER A 6 -34.49 18.35 -2.82
N ASP A 7 -34.18 18.00 -1.57
CA ASP A 7 -32.80 17.88 -1.11
C ASP A 7 -32.00 17.05 -2.13
N PRO A 8 -30.76 17.45 -2.47
CA PRO A 8 -29.91 16.60 -3.28
C PRO A 8 -29.76 15.27 -2.55
N GLN A 9 -30.30 14.20 -3.12
CA GLN A 9 -30.17 12.85 -2.57
C GLN A 9 -28.70 12.59 -2.27
N HIS A 10 -28.38 12.48 -0.98
CA HIS A 10 -27.04 12.18 -0.52
C HIS A 10 -26.64 10.80 -1.06
N LYS A 11 -25.79 10.76 -2.08
CA LYS A 11 -25.25 9.51 -2.61
C LYS A 11 -24.05 9.08 -1.76
N PRO A 12 -24.11 7.93 -1.10
CA PRO A 12 -23.04 7.44 -0.25
C PRO A 12 -21.77 7.19 -1.08
N LEU A 13 -20.60 7.42 -0.47
CA LEU A 13 -19.34 7.09 -1.12
C LEU A 13 -19.19 5.58 -1.26
N PRO A 14 -18.66 5.08 -2.39
CA PRO A 14 -18.53 3.64 -2.61
C PRO A 14 -17.41 3.04 -1.74
N VAL A 15 -17.52 1.74 -1.48
CA VAL A 15 -16.45 0.94 -0.90
C VAL A 15 -15.19 1.05 -1.76
N ASN A 16 -14.03 0.94 -1.11
CA ASN A 16 -12.68 1.12 -1.61
C ASN A 16 -12.28 2.57 -1.91
N ARG A 17 -13.18 3.54 -1.83
CA ARG A 17 -12.82 4.96 -2.02
C ARG A 17 -11.86 5.43 -0.93
N TYR A 18 -10.84 6.18 -1.33
CA TYR A 18 -9.93 6.85 -0.40
C TYR A 18 -10.57 8.15 0.05
N VAL A 19 -10.49 8.44 1.35
CA VAL A 19 -11.17 9.57 1.99
C VAL A 19 -10.28 10.22 3.04
N ILE A 20 -10.48 11.52 3.24
CA ILE A 20 -10.00 12.21 4.44
C ILE A 20 -11.16 12.28 5.43
N PHE A 21 -10.91 11.90 6.68
CA PHE A 21 -11.91 11.90 7.74
C PHE A 21 -11.35 12.55 9.02
N ARG A 22 -12.25 13.08 9.85
CA ARG A 22 -11.91 13.71 11.12
C ARG A 22 -12.34 12.83 12.29
N THR A 23 -11.44 12.63 13.24
CA THR A 23 -11.75 11.96 14.51
C THR A 23 -10.98 12.66 15.63
N ASN A 24 -11.63 12.99 16.75
CA ASN A 24 -10.99 13.61 17.92
C ASN A 24 -10.13 14.84 17.60
N ASN A 25 -10.60 15.70 16.69
CA ASN A 25 -9.88 16.90 16.18
C ASN A 25 -8.63 16.67 15.33
N ALA A 26 -8.27 15.42 15.01
CA ALA A 26 -7.24 15.07 14.05
C ALA A 26 -7.85 14.69 12.70
N PHE A 27 -7.10 14.88 11.62
CA PHE A 27 -7.47 14.48 10.26
C PHE A 27 -6.64 13.28 9.83
N TYR A 28 -7.32 12.28 9.29
CA TYR A 28 -6.72 11.05 8.82
C TYR A 28 -7.08 10.80 7.37
N GLU A 29 -6.23 10.05 6.69
CA GLU A 29 -6.54 9.46 5.40
C GLU A 29 -6.82 7.97 5.60
N GLY A 30 -7.73 7.42 4.80
CA GLY A 30 -8.06 6.01 4.86
C GLY A 30 -8.88 5.54 3.68
N ARG A 31 -9.20 4.24 3.68
CA ARG A 31 -10.06 3.62 2.66
C ARG A 31 -11.37 3.15 3.28
N ILE A 32 -12.49 3.44 2.62
CA ILE A 32 -13.79 2.87 2.98
C ILE A 32 -13.76 1.37 2.72
N VAL A 33 -14.01 0.55 3.75
CA VAL A 33 -14.06 -0.91 3.61
C VAL A 33 -15.49 -1.45 3.67
N ASP A 34 -16.42 -0.70 4.25
CA ASP A 34 -17.81 -1.09 4.42
C ASP A 34 -18.70 0.15 4.61
N VAL A 35 -19.97 0.04 4.21
CA VAL A 35 -20.97 1.12 4.30
C VAL A 35 -22.27 0.54 4.85
N LEU A 36 -22.72 1.09 5.97
CA LEU A 36 -23.97 0.72 6.63
C LEU A 36 -24.97 1.88 6.55
N PHE A 37 -26.22 1.55 6.23
CA PHE A 37 -27.33 2.50 6.18
C PHE A 37 -28.26 2.28 7.36
N ASP A 38 -28.42 3.31 8.20
CA ASP A 38 -29.38 3.33 9.30
C ASP A 38 -30.33 4.52 9.13
N GLY A 39 -31.42 4.30 8.38
CA GLY A 39 -32.41 5.31 8.07
C GLY A 39 -31.83 6.47 7.25
N GLN A 40 -31.66 7.64 7.90
CA GLN A 40 -31.11 8.86 7.28
C GLN A 40 -29.60 9.03 7.49
N LYS A 41 -28.93 8.09 8.18
CA LYS A 41 -27.50 8.19 8.47
C LYS A 41 -26.71 7.14 7.70
N THR A 42 -25.65 7.57 7.05
CA THR A 42 -24.63 6.68 6.49
C THR A 42 -23.49 6.53 7.49
N LEU A 43 -23.15 5.29 7.82
CA LEU A 43 -22.00 4.95 8.65
C LEU A 43 -20.97 4.20 7.81
N TYR A 44 -19.77 4.75 7.72
CA TYR A 44 -18.65 4.15 7.01
C TYR A 44 -17.75 3.43 8.00
N SER A 45 -17.30 2.24 7.61
CA SER A 45 -16.08 1.66 8.19
C SER A 45 -14.90 2.08 7.33
N VAL A 46 -13.92 2.74 7.93
CA VAL A 46 -12.74 3.25 7.23
C VAL A 46 -11.49 2.65 7.88
N ILE A 47 -10.60 2.06 7.08
CA ILE A 47 -9.26 1.69 7.56
C ILE A 47 -8.35 2.91 7.49
N SER A 48 -7.76 3.31 8.61
CA SER A 48 -6.83 4.45 8.66
C SER A 48 -5.47 4.07 8.09
N PHE A 49 -4.90 4.91 7.25
CA PHE A 49 -3.55 4.75 6.69
C PHE A 49 -2.45 5.07 7.72
N ALA A 50 -2.76 5.87 8.74
CA ALA A 50 -1.82 6.17 9.82
C ALA A 50 -1.68 4.98 10.79
N THR A 51 -2.80 4.33 11.14
CA THR A 51 -2.81 3.27 12.18
C THR A 51 -2.99 1.85 11.64
N PHE A 52 -3.59 1.69 10.47
CA PHE A 52 -4.17 0.45 9.94
C PHE A 52 -5.25 -0.17 10.84
N GLU A 53 -5.95 0.67 11.61
CA GLU A 53 -7.11 0.30 12.42
C GLU A 53 -8.41 0.76 11.76
N TYR A 54 -9.52 0.14 12.14
CA TYR A 54 -10.84 0.47 11.63
C TYR A 54 -11.49 1.56 12.48
N PHE A 55 -11.99 2.58 11.80
CA PHE A 55 -12.79 3.66 12.36
C PHE A 55 -14.21 3.54 11.87
N ARG A 56 -15.15 3.97 12.72
CA ARG A 56 -16.55 4.17 12.34
C ARG A 56 -16.76 5.67 12.24
N VAL A 57 -17.13 6.15 11.06
CA VAL A 57 -17.30 7.57 10.77
C VAL A 57 -18.61 7.81 10.03
N THR A 58 -19.21 8.96 10.26
CA THR A 58 -20.45 9.41 9.62
C THR A 58 -20.15 10.36 8.46
N ASP A 59 -21.15 10.66 7.63
CA ASP A 59 -21.03 11.64 6.54
C ASP A 59 -20.47 13.00 7.02
N CYS A 60 -20.83 13.44 8.23
CA CYS A 60 -20.37 14.71 8.80
C CYS A 60 -18.88 14.72 9.19
N GLU A 61 -18.28 13.55 9.36
CA GLU A 61 -16.87 13.38 9.72
C GLU A 61 -15.99 13.23 8.48
N LEU A 62 -16.59 13.02 7.31
CA LEU A 62 -15.88 12.95 6.03
C LEU A 62 -15.64 14.35 5.44
N VAL A 63 -14.46 14.53 4.86
CA VAL A 63 -14.20 15.68 3.99
C VAL A 63 -14.82 15.38 2.62
N THR A 64 -16.03 15.90 2.40
CA THR A 64 -16.90 15.66 1.23
C THR A 64 -16.27 15.99 -0.12
N GLN A 65 -15.24 16.84 -0.16
CA GLN A 65 -14.45 17.14 -1.36
C GLN A 65 -12.98 16.81 -1.14
N SER A 66 -12.68 15.55 -0.82
CA SER A 66 -11.29 15.09 -0.79
C SER A 66 -10.66 15.30 -2.19
N SER A 67 -9.66 16.17 -2.26
CA SER A 67 -8.91 16.59 -3.45
C SER A 67 -7.43 16.74 -3.06
N LEU A 68 -6.54 16.94 -4.03
CA LEU A 68 -5.14 17.26 -3.73
C LEU A 68 -5.02 18.52 -2.85
N GLU A 69 -5.87 19.53 -3.09
CA GLU A 69 -5.96 20.73 -2.26
C GLU A 69 -6.42 20.42 -0.84
N SER A 70 -7.41 19.54 -0.68
CA SER A 70 -7.85 19.08 0.65
C SER A 70 -6.75 18.32 1.38
N LYS A 71 -6.00 17.44 0.69
CA LYS A 71 -4.85 16.76 1.28
C LYS A 71 -3.78 17.75 1.74
N ARG A 72 -3.50 18.79 0.96
CA ARG A 72 -2.58 19.88 1.34
C ARG A 72 -3.10 20.74 2.51
N LYS A 73 -4.41 20.97 2.57
CA LYS A 73 -5.08 21.78 3.60
C LYS A 73 -5.16 21.07 4.95
N TYR A 74 -5.62 19.83 4.95
CA TYR A 74 -5.85 19.05 6.18
C TYR A 74 -4.63 18.25 6.63
N ARG A 75 -3.65 18.08 5.73
CA ARG A 75 -2.35 17.41 5.99
C ARG A 75 -2.50 16.12 6.82
N PRO A 76 -3.32 15.15 6.37
CA PRO A 76 -3.49 13.90 7.13
C PRO A 76 -2.16 13.15 7.31
N SER A 77 -1.21 13.34 6.40
CA SER A 77 0.13 12.77 6.48
C SER A 77 1.06 13.48 7.47
N SER A 78 0.76 14.70 7.96
CA SER A 78 1.67 15.42 8.88
C SER A 78 1.58 14.95 10.33
N ASP A 79 0.45 14.36 10.74
CA ASP A 79 0.33 13.70 12.05
C ASP A 79 1.15 12.39 12.10
N CYS A 80 1.60 11.87 10.95
CA CYS A 80 2.60 10.82 10.84
C CYS A 80 4.04 11.34 11.09
N GLY A 81 4.21 12.37 11.94
CA GLY A 81 5.46 13.10 12.28
C GLY A 81 6.63 12.24 12.80
N ASN A 82 6.54 10.93 12.66
CA ASN A 82 7.65 10.00 12.66
C ASN A 82 7.63 9.17 11.36
N PHE A 83 8.12 9.75 10.26
CA PHE A 83 8.29 9.09 8.95
C PHE A 83 9.13 7.80 9.01
N ASN A 84 9.77 7.53 10.15
CA ASN A 84 10.57 6.34 10.40
C ASN A 84 9.73 5.11 10.76
N VAL A 85 8.41 5.25 11.00
CA VAL A 85 7.55 4.12 11.37
C VAL A 85 6.23 4.17 10.60
N VAL A 86 6.31 3.89 9.30
CA VAL A 86 5.11 3.53 8.54
C VAL A 86 4.55 2.23 9.14
N ARG A 87 3.31 2.26 9.62
CA ARG A 87 2.68 1.07 10.18
C ARG A 87 2.39 0.05 9.06
N MET A 88 2.23 -1.21 9.44
CA MET A 88 1.87 -2.28 8.51
C MET A 88 0.85 -3.18 9.23
N PRO A 89 -0.23 -3.62 8.55
CA PRO A 89 -1.21 -4.54 9.09
C PRO A 89 -0.56 -5.79 9.71
N ASN A 90 -1.12 -6.26 10.83
CA ASN A 90 -0.59 -7.43 11.53
C ASN A 90 -0.54 -8.68 10.64
N VAL A 91 -1.50 -8.83 9.74
CA VAL A 91 -1.55 -9.96 8.80
C VAL A 91 -0.32 -9.99 7.86
N LEU A 92 0.11 -8.83 7.36
CA LEU A 92 1.29 -8.70 6.51
C LEU A 92 2.59 -8.84 7.33
N LYS A 93 2.64 -8.27 8.53
CA LYS A 93 3.78 -8.47 9.46
C LYS A 93 3.98 -9.94 9.82
N ASN A 94 2.89 -10.64 10.13
CA ASN A 94 2.93 -12.07 10.45
C ASN A 94 3.36 -12.87 9.22
N ARG A 95 2.97 -12.45 8.01
CA ARG A 95 3.43 -13.10 6.77
C ARG A 95 4.94 -12.95 6.57
N LEU A 96 5.52 -11.77 6.83
CA LEU A 96 6.98 -11.58 6.79
C LEU A 96 7.72 -12.45 7.82
N ARG A 97 7.15 -12.63 9.03
CA ARG A 97 7.70 -13.53 10.05
C ARG A 97 7.69 -14.98 9.57
N ALA A 98 6.54 -15.46 9.09
CA ALA A 98 6.41 -16.82 8.57
C ALA A 98 7.33 -17.11 7.38
N ASP A 99 7.53 -16.14 6.48
CA ASP A 99 8.47 -16.24 5.37
C ASP A 99 9.93 -16.34 5.86
N LYS A 100 10.32 -15.53 6.85
CA LYS A 100 11.63 -15.64 7.49
C LYS A 100 11.84 -17.02 8.11
N ASP A 101 10.87 -17.51 8.86
CA ASP A 101 10.97 -18.81 9.55
C ASP A 101 11.05 -19.96 8.54
N SER A 102 10.22 -19.92 7.48
CA SER A 102 10.25 -20.91 6.39
C SER A 102 11.59 -20.94 5.67
N CYS A 103 12.15 -19.77 5.35
CA CYS A 103 13.46 -19.67 4.71
C CYS A 103 14.62 -20.09 5.62
N MET A 104 14.47 -20.10 6.95
CA MET A 104 15.51 -20.59 7.86
C MET A 104 15.43 -22.11 8.09
N VAL A 105 14.23 -22.69 8.07
CA VAL A 105 13.98 -24.09 8.46
C VAL A 105 13.94 -25.04 7.27
N SER A 106 13.35 -24.65 6.13
CA SER A 106 12.92 -25.61 5.09
C SER A 106 13.77 -25.66 3.82
N TYR A 107 14.82 -24.85 3.69
CA TYR A 107 15.53 -24.72 2.40
C TYR A 107 16.39 -25.94 2.05
N TYR A 108 16.77 -26.78 3.03
CA TYR A 108 17.47 -28.04 2.78
C TYR A 108 16.61 -29.09 2.04
N ASN A 109 15.28 -28.94 2.00
CA ASN A 109 14.37 -29.90 1.37
C ASN A 109 13.54 -29.34 0.22
N SER A 110 13.65 -28.05 -0.14
CA SER A 110 12.75 -27.45 -1.13
C SER A 110 13.29 -27.47 -2.55
N THR A 111 12.88 -28.48 -3.31
CA THR A 111 12.91 -28.52 -4.79
C THR A 111 11.89 -27.56 -5.45
N SER A 112 11.30 -26.59 -4.73
CA SER A 112 10.00 -26.02 -5.12
C SER A 112 9.84 -24.49 -5.01
N ARG A 113 10.83 -23.69 -5.41
CA ARG A 113 10.51 -22.34 -5.93
C ARG A 113 10.69 -22.38 -7.44
N LYS A 114 9.67 -22.90 -8.13
CA LYS A 114 9.59 -22.85 -9.60
C LYS A 114 9.45 -21.37 -9.98
N HIS A 115 10.53 -20.78 -10.46
CA HIS A 115 10.46 -19.59 -11.28
C HIS A 115 9.91 -20.00 -12.67
N PRO A 116 9.05 -19.18 -13.30
CA PRO A 116 8.48 -17.92 -12.82
C PRO A 116 7.30 -18.11 -11.85
N VAL A 117 7.12 -17.16 -10.94
CA VAL A 117 5.95 -17.12 -10.03
C VAL A 117 4.65 -16.86 -10.79
N LYS A 118 3.51 -17.35 -10.27
CA LYS A 118 2.19 -17.12 -10.88
C LYS A 118 1.73 -15.65 -10.83
N ILE A 119 2.08 -14.94 -9.76
CA ILE A 119 1.75 -13.53 -9.55
C ILE A 119 3.07 -12.81 -9.33
N SER A 120 3.50 -12.04 -10.33
CA SER A 120 4.79 -11.35 -10.30
C SER A 120 4.67 -9.96 -9.68
N VAL A 121 5.78 -9.44 -9.16
CA VAL A 121 5.87 -8.07 -8.64
C VAL A 121 5.38 -7.05 -9.68
N ARG A 122 5.79 -7.20 -10.94
CA ARG A 122 5.36 -6.32 -12.04
C ARG A 122 3.84 -6.27 -12.15
N ARG A 123 3.18 -7.44 -12.13
CA ARG A 123 1.73 -7.54 -12.21
C ARG A 123 1.05 -6.86 -11.02
N ILE A 124 1.56 -7.08 -9.82
CA ILE A 124 0.99 -6.48 -8.59
C ILE A 124 1.07 -4.94 -8.64
N ILE A 125 2.20 -4.38 -9.09
CA ILE A 125 2.37 -2.93 -9.21
C ILE A 125 1.41 -2.34 -10.26
N GLN A 126 1.20 -3.04 -11.37
CA GLN A 126 0.21 -2.65 -12.39
C GLN A 126 -1.24 -2.68 -11.85
N GLU A 127 -1.63 -3.77 -11.18
CA GLU A 127 -2.95 -3.90 -10.58
C GLU A 127 -3.17 -2.85 -9.47
N PHE A 128 -2.13 -2.55 -8.68
CA PHE A 128 -2.15 -1.48 -7.68
C PHE A 128 -2.43 -0.11 -8.32
N MET A 129 -1.77 0.25 -9.41
CA MET A 129 -2.01 1.54 -10.05
C MET A 129 -3.42 1.65 -10.63
N GLN A 130 -3.94 0.59 -11.23
CA GLN A 130 -5.33 0.57 -11.72
C GLN A 130 -6.31 0.75 -10.56
N PHE A 131 -6.06 0.07 -9.43
CA PHE A 131 -6.86 0.24 -8.23
C PHE A 131 -6.75 1.68 -7.68
N PHE A 132 -5.54 2.23 -7.59
CA PHE A 132 -5.31 3.59 -7.11
C PHE A 132 -5.98 4.63 -8.01
N GLN A 133 -5.91 4.48 -9.33
CA GLN A 133 -6.58 5.38 -10.28
C GLN A 133 -8.10 5.40 -10.10
N GLN A 134 -8.72 4.26 -9.82
CA GLN A 134 -10.16 4.15 -9.63
C GLN A 134 -10.63 4.67 -8.27
N ASN A 135 -9.80 4.53 -7.24
CA ASN A 135 -10.21 4.69 -5.85
C ASN A 135 -9.63 5.94 -5.17
N SER A 136 -8.51 6.47 -5.67
CA SER A 136 -7.92 7.70 -5.19
C SER A 136 -8.60 8.91 -5.82
N LEU A 137 -8.81 9.93 -4.99
CA LEU A 137 -9.24 11.25 -5.44
C LEU A 137 -8.07 12.16 -5.82
N CYS A 138 -6.84 11.74 -5.54
CA CYS A 138 -5.60 12.50 -5.75
C CYS A 138 -4.71 11.87 -6.83
N TYR A 139 -5.30 11.17 -7.81
CA TYR A 139 -4.52 10.53 -8.87
C TYR A 139 -3.96 11.56 -9.85
N ASP A 140 -2.63 11.65 -9.92
CA ASP A 140 -1.90 12.32 -11.00
C ASP A 140 -1.18 11.25 -11.84
N SER A 141 -1.37 11.29 -13.17
CA SER A 141 -0.83 10.25 -14.05
C SER A 141 0.69 10.26 -14.16
N ASN A 142 1.31 11.45 -14.09
CA ASN A 142 2.76 11.59 -14.21
C ASN A 142 3.42 11.11 -12.92
N GLU A 143 2.89 11.55 -11.77
CA GLU A 143 3.36 11.10 -10.45
C GLU A 143 3.20 9.58 -10.30
N ALA A 144 2.04 9.03 -10.67
CA ALA A 144 1.80 7.59 -10.62
C ALA A 144 2.82 6.80 -11.48
N GLN A 145 3.12 7.27 -12.69
CA GLN A 145 4.08 6.61 -13.57
C GLN A 145 5.51 6.68 -13.02
N GLU A 146 5.91 7.82 -12.46
CA GLU A 146 7.21 7.97 -11.78
C GLU A 146 7.32 7.02 -10.59
N ILE A 147 6.27 6.89 -9.78
CA ILE A 147 6.24 5.98 -8.64
C ILE A 147 6.31 4.51 -9.07
N MET A 148 5.59 4.11 -10.13
CA MET A 148 5.71 2.75 -10.68
C MET A 148 7.16 2.45 -11.08
N ASN A 149 7.77 3.37 -11.84
CA ASN A 149 9.15 3.23 -12.30
C ASN A 149 10.10 3.16 -11.10
N GLY A 150 9.87 3.99 -10.08
CA GLY A 150 10.60 3.98 -8.82
C GLY A 150 10.51 2.62 -8.12
N PHE A 151 9.31 2.04 -7.97
CA PHE A 151 9.16 0.71 -7.36
C PHE A 151 9.86 -0.40 -8.16
N HIS A 152 9.77 -0.38 -9.50
CA HIS A 152 10.50 -1.35 -10.33
C HIS A 152 12.01 -1.22 -10.17
N GLN A 153 12.54 0.00 -10.24
CA GLN A 153 13.98 0.24 -10.09
C GLN A 153 14.48 -0.11 -8.69
N LEU A 154 13.73 0.26 -7.65
CA LEU A 154 14.03 -0.10 -6.26
C LEU A 154 14.07 -1.61 -6.10
N PHE A 155 13.07 -2.32 -6.64
CA PHE A 155 13.03 -3.78 -6.56
C PHE A 155 14.25 -4.39 -7.24
N ASN A 156 14.54 -4.00 -8.48
CA ASN A 156 15.66 -4.57 -9.24
C ASN A 156 17.03 -4.23 -8.64
N THR A 157 17.18 -3.05 -8.04
CA THR A 157 18.40 -2.64 -7.36
C THR A 157 18.60 -3.41 -6.05
N PHE A 158 17.57 -3.48 -5.22
CA PHE A 158 17.72 -3.97 -3.85
C PHE A 158 17.49 -5.47 -3.71
N LEU A 159 16.79 -6.12 -4.65
CA LEU A 159 16.57 -7.56 -4.60
C LEU A 159 17.86 -8.36 -4.42
N PRO A 160 18.87 -8.28 -5.32
CA PRO A 160 20.10 -9.06 -5.17
C PRO A 160 20.93 -8.64 -3.96
N MET A 161 20.83 -7.38 -3.52
CA MET A 161 21.67 -6.82 -2.46
C MET A 161 21.16 -7.15 -1.04
N THR A 162 19.85 -7.00 -0.81
CA THR A 162 19.27 -6.92 0.55
C THR A 162 17.95 -7.67 0.73
N LEU A 163 17.13 -7.87 -0.31
CA LEU A 163 15.80 -8.45 -0.12
C LEU A 163 15.77 -9.98 -0.13
N LEU A 164 16.83 -10.64 -0.60
CA LEU A 164 16.97 -12.10 -0.58
C LEU A 164 17.64 -12.56 0.72
N TYR A 165 17.13 -13.64 1.31
CA TYR A 165 17.86 -14.34 2.37
C TYR A 165 19.09 -15.04 1.79
N GLU A 166 20.10 -15.26 2.64
CA GLU A 166 21.36 -15.88 2.22
C GLU A 166 21.18 -17.24 1.53
N GLN A 167 20.16 -18.01 1.95
CA GLN A 167 19.83 -19.30 1.34
C GLN A 167 19.24 -19.15 -0.07
N GLU A 168 18.41 -18.12 -0.29
CA GLU A 168 17.88 -17.78 -1.62
C GLU A 168 19.00 -17.29 -2.55
N LYS A 169 19.93 -16.47 -2.04
CA LYS A 169 21.08 -15.97 -2.82
C LYS A 169 21.92 -17.11 -3.39
N ARG A 170 22.26 -18.12 -2.56
CA ARG A 170 23.06 -19.28 -2.99
C ARG A 170 22.40 -20.04 -4.14
N PHE A 171 21.13 -20.38 -3.98
CA PHE A 171 20.36 -21.07 -5.02
C PHE A 171 20.28 -20.29 -6.33
N LEU A 172 20.06 -18.98 -6.24
CA LEU A 172 19.93 -18.10 -7.38
C LEU A 172 21.28 -17.92 -8.11
N MET A 173 22.39 -17.81 -7.38
CA MET A 173 23.75 -17.78 -7.95
C MET A 173 24.11 -19.08 -8.68
N GLU A 174 23.64 -20.23 -8.20
CA GLU A 174 23.92 -21.55 -8.79
C GLU A 174 23.09 -21.83 -10.06
N LYS A 175 21.91 -21.22 -10.21
CA LYS A 175 20.97 -21.56 -11.31
C LYS A 175 20.86 -20.54 -12.44
N ASP A 176 20.83 -19.24 -12.14
CA ASP A 176 20.28 -18.25 -13.08
C ASP A 176 21.25 -17.14 -13.49
N ASN A 177 22.54 -17.23 -13.14
CA ASN A 177 23.55 -16.23 -13.51
C ASN A 177 23.04 -14.79 -13.27
N LEU A 178 22.44 -14.54 -12.08
CA LEU A 178 21.70 -13.30 -11.76
C LEU A 178 22.48 -12.02 -12.07
N ALA A 179 23.81 -12.07 -12.04
CA ALA A 179 24.67 -10.94 -12.36
C ALA A 179 24.34 -10.26 -13.71
N MET A 180 23.62 -10.93 -14.62
CA MET A 180 23.25 -10.38 -15.93
C MET A 180 21.77 -9.99 -16.10
N LYS A 181 20.90 -10.20 -15.09
CA LYS A 181 19.47 -9.89 -15.25
C LYS A 181 19.16 -8.45 -14.86
N GLU A 182 18.64 -7.68 -15.81
CA GLU A 182 18.26 -6.27 -15.61
C GLU A 182 16.90 -6.11 -14.92
N ASP A 183 16.01 -7.10 -15.06
CA ASP A 183 14.65 -7.01 -14.50
C ASP A 183 14.17 -8.29 -13.83
N TYR A 184 14.07 -8.24 -12.51
CA TYR A 184 13.59 -9.31 -11.63
C TYR A 184 12.09 -9.21 -11.32
N THR A 185 11.43 -8.12 -11.67
CA THR A 185 10.01 -7.89 -11.30
C THR A 185 9.06 -8.92 -11.89
N GLY A 186 9.47 -9.62 -12.97
CA GLY A 186 8.71 -10.71 -13.59
C GLY A 186 8.87 -12.07 -12.92
N ASP A 187 9.94 -12.30 -12.16
CA ASP A 187 10.28 -13.64 -11.65
C ASP A 187 9.92 -13.84 -10.19
N PHE A 188 9.83 -12.75 -9.44
CA PHE A 188 9.61 -12.74 -8.00
C PHE A 188 8.20 -12.31 -7.66
N GLY A 189 7.73 -12.72 -6.48
CA GLY A 189 6.33 -12.66 -6.10
C GLY A 189 5.99 -11.65 -5.00
N PRO A 190 4.74 -11.71 -4.48
CA PRO A 190 4.22 -10.77 -3.50
C PRO A 190 5.05 -10.69 -2.21
N ILE A 191 5.68 -11.80 -1.80
CA ILE A 191 6.47 -11.82 -0.58
C ILE A 191 7.75 -10.99 -0.70
N HIS A 192 8.41 -11.02 -1.87
CA HIS A 192 9.60 -10.21 -2.13
C HIS A 192 9.24 -8.73 -2.25
N LEU A 193 8.10 -8.40 -2.85
CA LEU A 193 7.57 -7.04 -2.84
C LEU A 193 7.32 -6.57 -1.39
N LEU A 194 6.73 -7.41 -0.54
CA LEU A 194 6.48 -7.06 0.87
C LEU A 194 7.79 -6.81 1.64
N ARG A 195 8.86 -7.55 1.36
CA ARG A 195 10.21 -7.28 1.90
C ARG A 195 10.75 -5.94 1.42
N MET A 196 10.56 -5.58 0.16
CA MET A 196 10.94 -4.27 -0.38
C MET A 196 10.22 -3.14 0.33
N LEU A 197 8.92 -3.27 0.56
CA LEU A 197 8.14 -2.25 1.28
C LEU A 197 8.64 -2.09 2.71
N TYR A 198 8.87 -3.20 3.43
CA TYR A 198 9.48 -3.15 4.75
C TYR A 198 10.86 -2.46 4.75
N PHE A 199 11.68 -2.71 3.72
CA PHE A 199 12.96 -2.04 3.54
C PHE A 199 12.78 -0.52 3.32
N VAL A 200 11.87 -0.10 2.42
CA VAL A 200 11.57 1.31 2.19
C VAL A 200 11.17 2.00 3.49
N GLN A 201 10.24 1.41 4.25
CA GLN A 201 9.80 1.96 5.54
C GLN A 201 10.96 2.20 6.51
N ARG A 202 11.91 1.27 6.57
CA ARG A 202 13.03 1.33 7.51
C ARG A 202 14.12 2.32 7.10
N TYR A 203 14.29 2.56 5.81
CA TYR A 203 15.43 3.31 5.29
C TYR A 203 15.07 4.57 4.50
N ASN A 204 13.78 4.92 4.40
CA ASN A 204 13.32 6.11 3.66
C ASN A 204 14.06 7.39 4.09
N ALA A 205 14.06 7.70 5.39
CA ALA A 205 14.73 8.88 5.93
C ALA A 205 16.26 8.85 5.74
N LYS A 206 16.86 7.66 5.65
CA LYS A 206 18.31 7.49 5.43
C LYS A 206 18.69 7.81 3.98
N PHE A 207 17.89 7.40 3.01
CA PHE A 207 18.22 7.54 1.59
C PHE A 207 17.66 8.83 0.95
N ASN A 208 16.63 9.43 1.53
CA ASN A 208 16.00 10.63 1.00
C ASN A 208 16.24 11.81 1.94
N PRO A 209 17.15 12.75 1.63
CA PRO A 209 17.40 13.90 2.51
C PRO A 209 16.30 14.97 2.46
N ARG A 210 15.44 14.94 1.43
CA ARG A 210 14.35 15.90 1.25
C ARG A 210 13.05 15.36 1.85
N GLU A 211 12.48 16.08 2.82
CA GLU A 211 11.24 15.70 3.50
C GLU A 211 10.06 15.50 2.54
N CYS A 212 9.91 16.34 1.53
CA CYS A 212 8.85 16.19 0.53
C CYS A 212 8.93 14.86 -0.24
N VAL A 213 10.14 14.38 -0.53
CA VAL A 213 10.35 13.08 -1.21
C VAL A 213 10.08 11.94 -0.24
N GLN A 214 10.46 12.08 1.03
CA GLN A 214 10.14 11.09 2.07
C GLN A 214 8.63 10.93 2.23
N LEU A 215 7.89 12.04 2.23
CA LEU A 215 6.43 12.08 2.34
C LEU A 215 5.76 11.34 1.18
N VAL A 216 6.09 11.70 -0.06
CA VAL A 216 5.54 11.04 -1.26
C VAL A 216 5.87 9.54 -1.24
N THR A 217 7.12 9.17 -0.97
CA THR A 217 7.53 7.76 -0.88
C THR A 217 6.73 7.01 0.19
N SER A 218 6.51 7.63 1.35
CA SER A 218 5.75 7.03 2.45
C SER A 218 4.28 6.85 2.08
N ASP A 219 3.64 7.85 1.47
CA ASP A 219 2.23 7.79 1.06
C ASP A 219 2.00 6.63 0.08
N TYR A 220 2.78 6.53 -0.99
CA TYR A 220 2.62 5.44 -1.96
C TYR A 220 3.00 4.07 -1.40
N THR A 221 3.96 4.01 -0.47
CA THR A 221 4.25 2.77 0.27
C THR A 221 3.05 2.35 1.09
N VAL A 222 2.39 3.26 1.80
CA VAL A 222 1.18 2.99 2.58
C VAL A 222 0.02 2.54 1.69
N TYR A 223 -0.21 3.21 0.56
CA TYR A 223 -1.25 2.83 -0.40
C TYR A 223 -1.02 1.42 -0.96
N LEU A 224 0.22 1.07 -1.28
CA LEU A 224 0.54 -0.27 -1.75
C LEU A 224 0.41 -1.31 -0.62
N ILE A 225 0.74 -0.98 0.62
CA ILE A 225 0.51 -1.85 1.78
C ILE A 225 -0.98 -2.10 2.01
N ASP A 226 -1.81 -1.07 1.95
CA ASP A 226 -3.27 -1.23 2.03
C ASP A 226 -3.80 -2.09 0.88
N PHE A 227 -3.32 -1.87 -0.34
CA PHE A 227 -3.68 -2.70 -1.50
C PHE A 227 -3.31 -4.18 -1.29
N LEU A 228 -2.10 -4.47 -0.80
CA LEU A 228 -1.68 -5.84 -0.47
C LEU A 228 -2.53 -6.46 0.65
N ASN A 229 -2.99 -5.64 1.61
CA ASN A 229 -3.89 -6.08 2.68
C ASN A 229 -5.29 -6.39 2.14
N TYR A 230 -5.81 -5.55 1.25
CA TYR A 230 -7.06 -5.79 0.53
C TYR A 230 -7.00 -7.07 -0.31
N LYS A 231 -5.87 -7.30 -1.00
CA LYS A 231 -5.61 -8.48 -1.84
C LYS A 231 -4.92 -9.63 -1.12
N TYR A 232 -4.98 -9.66 0.21
CA TYR A 232 -4.20 -10.61 0.99
C TYR A 232 -4.48 -12.06 0.61
N GLN A 233 -5.76 -12.43 0.47
CA GLN A 233 -6.18 -13.77 0.09
C GLN A 233 -5.67 -14.13 -1.33
N ASP A 234 -5.82 -13.22 -2.28
CA ASP A 234 -5.43 -13.45 -3.68
C ASP A 234 -3.90 -13.64 -3.85
N TYR A 235 -3.09 -13.01 -3.00
CA TYR A 235 -1.63 -12.95 -3.17
C TYR A 235 -0.85 -13.86 -2.22
N PHE A 236 -1.39 -14.21 -1.04
CA PHE A 236 -0.62 -14.89 0.01
C PHE A 236 -1.22 -16.21 0.50
N MET A 237 -2.44 -16.58 0.08
CA MET A 237 -3.14 -17.82 0.43
C MET A 237 -3.25 -18.74 -0.78
#